data_AF-A0A519UTW9-F1
#
_entry.id   AF-A0A519UTW9-F1
#
_cell.length_a   1.000
_cell.length_b   1.000
_cell.length_c   1.000
_cell.angle_alpha   90.00
_cell.angle_beta   90.00
_cell.angle_gamma   90.00
#
_symmetry.space_group_name_H-M   'P 1'
#
loop_
_entity.id
_entity.type
_entity.pdbx_description
1 polymer ?
#
loop_
_entity_poly.entity_id
_entity_poly.type
_entity_poly.pdbx_seq_one_letter_code
_entity_poly.pdbx_strand_id
1 'polypeptide(L)'
;PVALLAAMGFVGVFAGAANTPLACLFMGLELFGTHAGIYLGVSCVVAYLFSGHSGIYTAQRVGQAKHPLLGRHLGRRLGELHAAAKQP
;
A
#
# COMPACT_ATOMS: atom_id res chain seq x y z
N PRO A 1 17.79 -0.78 -17.01
CA PRO A 1 17.27 0.10 -15.93
C PRO A 1 15.77 0.41 -16.05
N VAL A 2 15.25 0.76 -17.23
CA VAL A 2 13.84 1.15 -17.42
C VAL A 2 12.85 0.07 -16.98
N ALA A 3 13.06 -1.19 -17.38
CA ALA A 3 12.17 -2.30 -17.02
C ALA A 3 12.08 -2.51 -15.50
N LEU A 4 13.20 -2.39 -14.78
CA LEU A 4 13.21 -2.49 -13.32
C LEU A 4 12.40 -1.37 -12.66
N LEU A 5 12.59 -0.12 -13.10
CA LEU A 5 11.85 1.03 -12.60
C LEU A 5 10.36 0.94 -12.91
N ALA A 6 10.00 0.43 -14.10
CA ALA A 6 8.60 0.17 -14.46
C ALA A 6 7.97 -0.90 -13.56
N ALA A 7 8.67 -2.01 -13.30
CA ALA A 7 8.22 -3.05 -12.38
C ALA A 7 8.05 -2.51 -10.95
N MET A 8 8.99 -1.69 -10.47
CA MET A 8 8.87 -1.00 -9.17
C MET A 8 7.63 -0.10 -9.14
N GLY A 9 7.42 0.74 -10.16
CA GLY A 9 6.24 1.61 -10.26
C GLY A 9 4.93 0.82 -10.27
N PHE A 10 4.88 -0.28 -11.03
CA PHE A 10 3.73 -1.19 -11.08
C PHE A 10 3.40 -1.71 -9.67
N VAL A 11 4.34 -2.39 -9.01
CA VAL A 11 4.06 -2.99 -7.68
C VAL A 11 3.78 -1.94 -6.61
N GLY A 12 4.47 -0.80 -6.66
CA GLY A 12 4.30 0.30 -5.71
C GLY A 12 2.91 0.93 -5.79
N VAL A 13 2.40 1.21 -7.00
CA VAL A 13 1.04 1.77 -7.17
C VAL A 13 -0.01 0.82 -6.61
N PHE A 14 0.06 -0.48 -6.93
CA PHE A 14 -0.88 -1.46 -6.38
C PHE A 14 -0.75 -1.58 -4.85
N ALA A 15 0.47 -1.65 -4.32
CA ALA A 15 0.71 -1.77 -2.88
C ALA A 15 0.13 -0.58 -2.10
N GLY A 16 0.33 0.63 -2.60
CA GLY A 16 -0.20 1.86 -2.00
C GLY A 16 -1.71 1.98 -2.12
N ALA A 17 -2.27 1.75 -3.32
CA ALA A 17 -3.70 1.92 -3.59
C ALA A 17 -4.57 0.84 -2.93
N ALA A 18 -4.11 -0.41 -2.93
CA ALA A 18 -4.82 -1.54 -2.34
C ALA A 18 -4.46 -1.78 -0.87
N ASN A 19 -3.42 -1.14 -0.34
CA ASN A 19 -2.89 -1.37 1.01
C ASN A 19 -2.55 -2.84 1.31
N THR A 20 -2.01 -3.56 0.33
CA THR A 20 -1.68 -4.99 0.42
C THR A 20 -0.23 -5.27 -0.02
N PRO A 21 0.79 -4.68 0.66
CA PRO A 21 2.17 -4.69 0.19
C PRO A 21 2.76 -6.09 -0.01
N LEU A 22 2.38 -7.07 0.83
CA LEU A 22 2.83 -8.46 0.70
C LEU A 22 2.26 -9.15 -0.54
N ALA A 23 0.95 -8.98 -0.79
CA ALA A 23 0.31 -9.56 -1.98
C ALA A 23 0.90 -8.92 -3.26
N CYS A 24 1.11 -7.61 -3.25
CA CYS A 24 1.71 -6.91 -4.38
C CYS A 24 3.18 -7.29 -4.60
N LEU A 25 3.93 -7.57 -3.54
CA LEU A 25 5.30 -8.09 -3.65
C LEU A 25 5.31 -9.47 -4.31
N PHE A 26 4.50 -10.42 -3.83
CA PHE A 26 4.44 -11.75 -4.44
C PHE A 26 4.00 -11.68 -5.90
N MET A 27 2.96 -10.90 -6.21
CA MET A 27 2.57 -10.63 -7.59
C MET A 27 3.75 -10.11 -8.43
N GLY A 28 4.53 -9.17 -7.91
CA GLY A 28 5.72 -8.64 -8.59
C GLY A 28 6.80 -9.69 -8.82
N LEU A 29 7.05 -10.56 -7.83
CA LEU A 29 8.03 -11.65 -7.96
C LEU A 29 7.62 -12.66 -9.02
N GLU A 30 6.33 -13.02 -9.08
CA GLU A 30 5.78 -13.92 -10.11
C GLU A 30 5.83 -13.30 -11.52
N LEU A 31 5.56 -12.00 -11.65
CA LEU A 31 5.51 -11.32 -12.96
C LEU A 31 6.89 -10.92 -13.51
N PHE A 32 7.80 -10.48 -12.63
CA PHE A 32 9.07 -9.85 -13.03
C PHE A 32 10.31 -10.64 -12.58
N GLY A 33 10.12 -11.75 -11.87
CA GLY A 33 11.18 -12.62 -11.37
C GLY A 33 11.76 -12.19 -10.02
N THR A 34 12.45 -13.12 -9.38
CA THR A 34 12.95 -12.95 -8.00
C THR A 34 14.22 -12.11 -7.88
N HIS A 35 14.99 -11.97 -8.96
CA HIS A 35 16.23 -11.18 -8.97
C HIS A 35 16.01 -9.70 -8.59
N ALA A 36 14.84 -9.15 -8.90
CA ALA A 36 14.47 -7.76 -8.57
C ALA A 36 13.78 -7.63 -7.19
N GLY A 37 13.60 -8.72 -6.45
CA GLY A 37 12.68 -8.81 -5.32
C GLY A 37 12.92 -7.77 -4.21
N ILE A 38 14.19 -7.47 -3.90
CA ILE A 38 14.53 -6.44 -2.91
C ILE A 38 14.04 -5.07 -3.36
N TYR A 39 14.26 -4.70 -4.63
CA TYR A 39 13.83 -3.40 -5.16
C TYR A 39 12.30 -3.29 -5.24
N LEU A 40 11.62 -4.37 -5.64
CA LEU A 40 10.16 -4.44 -5.62
C LEU A 40 9.61 -4.30 -4.18
N GLY A 41 10.23 -4.99 -3.22
CA GLY A 41 9.87 -4.92 -1.81
C GLY A 41 10.01 -3.51 -1.22
N VAL A 42 11.14 -2.84 -1.50
CA VAL A 42 11.34 -1.45 -1.09
C VAL A 42 10.26 -0.54 -1.68
N SER A 43 9.95 -0.69 -2.97
CA SER A 43 8.90 0.11 -3.61
C SER A 43 7.52 -0.12 -2.97
N CYS A 44 7.15 -1.38 -2.73
CA CYS A 44 5.90 -1.74 -2.06
C CYS A 44 5.80 -1.12 -0.65
N VAL A 45 6.85 -1.25 0.17
CA VAL A 45 6.85 -0.74 1.55
C VAL A 45 6.77 0.78 1.57
N VAL A 46 7.58 1.47 0.77
CA VAL A 46 7.55 2.93 0.70
C VAL A 46 6.16 3.41 0.25
N ALA A 47 5.63 2.88 -0.85
CA ALA A 47 4.30 3.27 -1.32
C ALA A 47 3.19 2.99 -0.29
N TYR A 48 3.25 1.85 0.40
CA TYR A 48 2.31 1.51 1.46
C TYR A 48 2.39 2.48 2.65
N LEU A 49 3.58 2.88 3.10
CA LEU A 49 3.72 3.79 4.23
C LEU A 49 3.20 5.19 3.88
N PHE A 50 3.55 5.71 2.70
CA PHE A 50 3.12 7.04 2.25
C PHE A 50 1.64 7.11 1.86
N SER A 51 0.98 5.98 1.51
CA SER A 51 -0.47 5.99 1.27
C SER A 51 -1.31 6.20 2.52
N GLY A 52 -0.74 6.04 3.73
CA GLY A 52 -1.45 6.23 4.99
C GLY A 52 -2.69 5.33 5.09
N HIS A 53 -3.78 5.82 5.69
CA HIS A 53 -5.05 5.08 5.73
C HIS A 53 -5.98 5.46 4.57
N SER A 54 -5.42 5.51 3.37
CA SER A 54 -6.17 5.74 2.13
C SER A 54 -6.04 4.50 1.25
N GLY A 55 -7.13 4.07 0.62
CA GLY A 55 -7.12 2.92 -0.28
C GLY A 55 -8.43 2.74 -1.03
N ILE A 56 -8.38 1.97 -2.13
CA ILE A 56 -9.52 1.77 -3.03
C ILE A 56 -10.62 0.88 -2.42
N TYR A 57 -10.29 0.08 -1.41
CA TYR A 57 -11.23 -0.81 -0.74
C TYR A 57 -11.80 -0.15 0.52
N THR A 58 -12.93 0.53 0.40
CA THR A 58 -13.57 1.27 1.51
C THR A 58 -13.96 0.39 2.70
N ALA A 59 -14.25 -0.89 2.46
CA ALA A 59 -14.57 -1.86 3.50
C ALA A 59 -13.34 -2.38 4.29
N GLN A 60 -12.12 -2.10 3.81
CA GLN A 60 -10.89 -2.51 4.48
C GLN A 60 -10.82 -1.89 5.88
N ARG A 61 -10.48 -2.72 6.88
CA ARG A 61 -10.28 -2.27 8.26
C ARG A 61 -8.81 -1.98 8.53
N VAL A 62 -8.55 -0.94 9.31
CA VAL A 62 -7.21 -0.63 9.81
C VAL A 62 -6.84 -1.65 10.90
N GLY A 63 -6.02 -2.63 10.55
CA GLY A 63 -5.56 -3.67 11.49
C GLY A 63 -4.33 -3.25 12.32
N GLN A 64 -3.48 -2.39 11.75
CA GLN A 64 -2.30 -1.80 12.40
C GLN A 64 -2.10 -0.38 11.86
N ALA A 65 -1.66 0.53 12.72
CA ALA A 65 -1.39 1.90 12.31
C ALA A 65 -0.01 1.98 11.63
N LYS A 66 0.02 2.54 10.41
CA LYS A 66 1.27 2.75 9.66
C LYS A 66 2.20 3.81 10.29
N HIS A 67 1.61 4.70 11.10
CA HIS A 67 2.31 5.73 11.85
C HIS A 67 1.71 5.84 13.26
N PRO A 68 2.49 6.09 14.32
CA PRO A 68 1.98 6.20 15.70
C PRO A 68 0.83 7.21 15.84
N LEU A 69 0.92 8.34 15.12
CA LEU A 69 -0.12 9.39 15.11
C LEU A 69 -1.47 8.94 14.56
N LEU A 70 -1.50 7.87 13.76
CA LEU A 70 -2.72 7.32 13.17
C LEU A 70 -3.36 6.20 14.01
N GLY A 71 -2.85 5.94 15.22
CA GLY A 71 -3.38 4.91 16.11
C GLY A 71 -4.87 5.04 16.41
N ARG A 72 -5.43 6.27 16.34
CA ARG A 72 -6.86 6.55 16.54
C ARG A 72 -7.77 5.92 15.49
N HIS A 73 -7.22 5.46 14.37
CA HIS A 73 -7.98 4.86 13.27
C HIS A 73 -8.08 3.33 13.36
N LEU A 74 -7.43 2.71 14.34
CA LEU A 74 -7.44 1.26 14.51
C LEU A 74 -8.88 0.72 14.60
N GLY A 75 -9.15 -0.35 13.87
CA GLY A 75 -10.47 -0.99 13.83
C GLY A 75 -11.51 -0.29 12.95
N ARG A 76 -11.30 0.98 12.56
CA ARG A 76 -12.19 1.70 11.63
C ARG A 76 -12.02 1.22 10.19
N ARG A 77 -13.07 1.37 9.39
CA ARG A 77 -13.01 1.11 7.95
C ARG A 77 -12.45 2.32 7.22
N LEU A 78 -11.71 2.12 6.12
CA LEU A 78 -11.16 3.21 5.33
C LEU A 78 -12.26 4.15 4.80
N GLY A 79 -13.43 3.61 4.44
CA GLY A 79 -14.57 4.42 4.02
C GLY A 79 -15.08 5.38 5.10
N GLU A 80 -15.02 5.00 6.38
CA GLU A 80 -15.40 5.86 7.50
C GLU A 80 -14.42 7.02 7.68
N LEU A 81 -13.13 6.75 7.45
CA LEU A 81 -12.07 7.76 7.52
C LEU A 81 -12.19 8.78 6.37
N HIS A 82 -12.49 8.32 5.15
CA HIS A 82 -12.75 9.21 4.02
C HIS A 82 -14.00 10.07 4.22
N ALA A 83 -15.06 9.51 4.80
CA ALA A 83 -16.28 10.27 5.10
C ALA A 83 -16.03 11.35 6.16
N ALA A 84 -15.31 11.01 7.24
CA ALA A 84 -14.94 11.96 8.29
C ALA A 84 -14.04 13.08 7.77
N ALA A 85 -13.11 12.80 6.85
CA ALA A 85 -12.27 13.82 6.23
C ALA A 85 -13.04 14.81 5.32
N LYS A 86 -14.27 14.47 4.92
CA LYS A 86 -15.11 15.30 4.04
C LYS A 86 -16.11 16.18 4.79
N GLN A 87 -16.22 16.05 6.12
CA GLN A 87 -17.08 16.88 6.95
C GLN A 87 -16.34 18.19 7.30
N PRO A 88 -16.90 19.37 6.94
CA PRO A 88 -16.28 20.68 7.19
C PRO A 88 -16.29 21.09 8.66
#